data_AF-A0A8X7CQN6-F1
#
_entry.id   AF-A0A8X7CQN6-F1
#
_cell.length_a   1.000
_cell.length_b   1.000
_cell.length_c   1.000
_cell.angle_alpha   90.00
_cell.angle_beta   90.00
_cell.angle_gamma   90.00
#
_symmetry.space_group_name_H-M   'P 1'
#
loop_
_entity.id
_entity.type
_entity.pdbx_description
1 polymer ?
#
loop_
_entity_poly.entity_id
_entity_poly.type
_entity_poly.pdbx_seq_one_letter_code
_entity_poly.pdbx_strand_id
1 'polypeptide(L)'
;ALDDEALQAAIEEDSSQTCGELARQLNTSSEVVRLNLHGLGETYRLSKWVPHTLLEVHKQQRVAACLSLPSHQCIHTLASIFNLVLTRDEKWILYDTPKRSTHRLSPQDTIPHSARPPIHPCKTMLCSCARALKEFFASHTPEFYRKGNEQLETRWQKVLDADRDYFED
;
A
#
# COMPACT_ATOMS: atom_id res chain seq x y z
N ALA A 1 -20.06 -5.98 -34.44
CA ALA A 1 -19.54 -5.09 -33.38
C ALA A 1 -19.51 -5.91 -32.10
N LEU A 2 -18.55 -5.66 -31.21
CA LEU A 2 -18.64 -6.19 -29.86
C LEU A 2 -19.79 -5.45 -29.17
N ASP A 3 -20.55 -6.15 -28.32
CA ASP A 3 -21.56 -5.51 -27.48
C ASP A 3 -20.83 -4.85 -26.30
N ASP A 4 -20.85 -3.52 -26.25
CA ASP A 4 -20.12 -2.76 -25.22
C ASP A 4 -20.72 -3.03 -23.83
N GLU A 5 -22.04 -3.26 -23.77
CA GLU A 5 -22.77 -3.68 -22.58
C GLU A 5 -22.28 -5.05 -22.07
N ALA A 6 -22.14 -6.05 -22.95
CA ALA A 6 -21.59 -7.36 -22.55
C ALA A 6 -20.13 -7.27 -22.10
N LEU A 7 -19.32 -6.40 -22.72
CA LEU A 7 -17.94 -6.18 -22.30
C LEU A 7 -17.88 -5.51 -20.91
N GLN A 8 -18.72 -4.51 -20.67
CA GLN A 8 -18.78 -3.82 -19.39
C GLN A 8 -19.27 -4.74 -18.26
N ALA A 9 -20.29 -5.57 -18.53
CA ALA A 9 -20.77 -6.56 -17.57
C ALA A 9 -19.67 -7.57 -17.17
N ALA A 10 -18.86 -8.03 -18.13
CA ALA A 10 -17.75 -8.95 -17.85
C ALA A 10 -16.64 -8.29 -17.01
N ILE A 11 -16.39 -6.99 -17.19
CA ILE A 11 -15.42 -6.23 -16.37
C ILE A 11 -15.98 -6.00 -14.96
N GLU A 12 -17.28 -5.73 -14.83
CA GLU A 12 -17.93 -5.55 -13.53
C GLU A 12 -17.94 -6.86 -12.72
N GLU A 13 -18.10 -8.00 -13.37
CA GLU A 13 -18.00 -9.33 -12.76
C GLU A 13 -16.56 -9.62 -12.27
N ASP A 14 -15.55 -9.40 -13.12
CA ASP A 14 -14.14 -9.57 -12.74
C ASP A 14 -13.21 -8.60 -13.49
N SER A 15 -12.93 -7.48 -12.82
CA SER A 15 -12.04 -6.44 -13.33
C SER A 15 -10.59 -6.89 -13.53
N SER A 16 -10.19 -8.05 -13.00
CA SER A 16 -8.79 -8.53 -13.07
C SER A 16 -8.45 -9.30 -14.34
N GLN A 17 -9.44 -9.56 -15.19
CA GLN A 17 -9.28 -10.35 -16.40
C GLN A 17 -8.40 -9.68 -17.46
N THR A 18 -7.65 -10.51 -18.17
CA THR A 18 -6.82 -10.11 -19.31
C THR A 18 -7.66 -9.94 -20.59
N CYS A 19 -7.12 -9.22 -21.59
CA CYS A 19 -7.78 -9.12 -22.91
C CYS A 19 -7.99 -10.49 -23.57
N GLY A 20 -7.10 -11.46 -23.28
CA GLY A 20 -7.20 -12.82 -23.79
C GLY A 20 -8.35 -13.62 -23.17
N GLU A 21 -8.61 -13.43 -21.88
CA GLU A 21 -9.72 -14.10 -21.18
C GLU A 21 -11.06 -13.58 -21.64
N LEU A 22 -11.21 -12.26 -21.71
CA LEU A 22 -12.43 -11.62 -22.23
C LEU A 22 -12.67 -11.95 -23.71
N ALA A 23 -11.61 -12.04 -24.51
CA ALA A 23 -11.73 -12.49 -25.89
C ALA A 23 -12.30 -13.91 -26.00
N ARG A 24 -11.85 -14.83 -25.12
CA ARG A 24 -12.39 -16.20 -25.04
C ARG A 24 -13.83 -16.23 -24.57
N GLN A 25 -14.20 -15.41 -23.59
CA GLN A 25 -15.58 -15.35 -23.07
C GLN A 25 -16.55 -14.76 -24.10
N LEU A 26 -16.15 -13.69 -24.79
CA LEU A 26 -16.96 -12.98 -25.77
C LEU A 26 -16.82 -13.55 -27.20
N ASN A 27 -16.14 -14.68 -27.37
CA ASN A 27 -15.88 -15.34 -28.66
C ASN A 27 -15.35 -14.37 -29.74
N THR A 28 -14.42 -13.51 -29.37
CA THR A 28 -13.85 -12.46 -30.23
C THR A 28 -12.32 -12.50 -30.21
N SER A 29 -11.68 -11.59 -30.94
CA SER A 29 -10.22 -11.42 -30.86
C SER A 29 -9.82 -10.47 -29.73
N SER A 30 -8.67 -10.71 -29.12
CA SER A 30 -8.12 -9.83 -28.06
C SER A 30 -7.86 -8.41 -28.56
N GLU A 31 -7.63 -8.23 -29.86
CA GLU A 31 -7.41 -6.92 -30.45
C GLU A 31 -8.70 -6.10 -30.52
N VAL A 32 -9.83 -6.75 -30.86
CA VAL A 32 -11.14 -6.10 -30.81
C VAL A 32 -11.48 -5.69 -29.38
N VAL A 33 -11.23 -6.55 -28.39
CA VAL A 33 -11.41 -6.21 -26.96
C VAL A 33 -10.56 -5.00 -26.58
N ARG A 34 -9.27 -4.98 -26.94
CA ARG A 34 -8.35 -3.88 -26.64
C ARG A 34 -8.82 -2.54 -27.22
N LEU A 35 -9.32 -2.54 -28.46
CA LEU A 35 -9.82 -1.33 -29.12
C LEU A 35 -11.09 -0.79 -28.45
N ASN A 36 -12.04 -1.65 -28.12
CA ASN A 36 -13.28 -1.22 -27.45
C ASN A 36 -13.02 -0.68 -26.04
N LEU A 37 -12.14 -1.32 -25.27
CA LEU A 37 -11.72 -0.83 -23.95
C LEU A 37 -11.09 0.56 -24.01
N HIS A 38 -10.24 0.79 -25.02
CA HIS A 38 -9.66 2.11 -25.24
C HIS A 38 -10.74 3.15 -25.59
N GLY A 39 -11.75 2.76 -26.37
CA GLY A 39 -12.92 3.59 -26.66
C GLY A 39 -13.74 3.95 -25.41
N LEU A 40 -13.87 3.01 -24.46
CA LEU A 40 -14.56 3.21 -23.19
C LEU A 40 -13.75 4.02 -22.15
N GLY A 41 -12.47 4.28 -22.42
CA GLY A 41 -11.59 5.00 -21.48
C GLY A 41 -11.10 4.14 -20.30
N GLU A 42 -11.23 2.82 -20.41
CA GLU A 42 -10.81 1.87 -19.39
C GLU A 42 -9.28 1.76 -19.31
N THR A 43 -8.73 1.88 -18.10
CA THR A 43 -7.28 1.83 -17.88
C THR A 43 -6.87 0.72 -16.93
N TYR A 44 -5.70 0.12 -17.15
CA TYR A 44 -5.13 -0.82 -16.19
C TYR A 44 -4.55 -0.07 -14.99
N ARG A 45 -5.02 -0.40 -13.80
CA ARG A 45 -4.51 0.11 -12.52
C ARG A 45 -4.18 -1.06 -11.60
N LEU A 46 -3.12 -0.92 -10.80
CA LEU A 46 -2.74 -1.95 -9.83
C LEU A 46 -3.59 -1.83 -8.56
N SER A 47 -4.00 -2.96 -8.00
CA SER A 47 -4.63 -2.99 -6.68
C SER A 47 -3.72 -2.42 -5.59
N LYS A 48 -4.34 -1.83 -4.56
CA LYS A 48 -3.66 -1.36 -3.35
C LYS A 48 -3.60 -2.51 -2.34
N TRP A 49 -2.38 -2.92 -1.99
CA TRP A 49 -2.22 -3.93 -0.95
C TRP A 49 -2.52 -3.36 0.44
N VAL A 50 -3.40 -4.04 1.14
CA VAL A 50 -3.65 -3.84 2.57
C VAL A 50 -3.06 -5.01 3.36
N PRO A 51 -2.53 -4.79 4.57
CA PRO A 51 -1.92 -5.87 5.36
C PRO A 51 -2.88 -7.05 5.57
N HIS A 52 -4.14 -6.75 5.93
CA HIS A 52 -5.18 -7.74 6.16
C HIS A 52 -6.54 -7.19 5.73
N THR A 53 -7.42 -8.07 5.25
CA THR A 53 -8.84 -7.77 5.14
C THR A 53 -9.44 -7.78 6.54
N LEU A 54 -9.88 -6.62 7.02
CA LEU A 54 -10.42 -6.47 8.37
C LEU A 54 -11.92 -6.74 8.38
N LEU A 55 -12.36 -7.51 9.36
CA LEU A 55 -13.78 -7.59 9.74
C LEU A 55 -14.25 -6.25 10.31
N GLU A 56 -15.55 -5.95 10.21
CA GLU A 56 -16.14 -4.71 10.74
C GLU A 56 -15.83 -4.50 12.22
N VAL A 57 -15.85 -5.57 13.03
CA VAL A 57 -15.48 -5.52 14.44
C VAL A 57 -14.03 -5.05 14.65
N HIS A 58 -13.09 -5.53 13.82
CA HIS A 58 -11.69 -5.11 13.89
C HIS A 58 -11.51 -3.66 13.42
N LYS A 59 -12.32 -3.19 12.45
CA LYS A 59 -12.34 -1.78 12.05
C LYS A 59 -12.80 -0.89 13.20
N GLN A 60 -13.90 -1.25 13.86
CA GLN A 60 -14.43 -0.52 15.01
C GLN A 60 -13.43 -0.48 16.17
N GLN A 61 -12.80 -1.62 16.49
CA GLN A 61 -11.75 -1.70 17.52
C GLN A 61 -10.57 -0.77 17.21
N ARG A 62 -10.12 -0.72 15.95
CA ARG A 62 -9.04 0.19 15.53
C ARG A 62 -9.43 1.65 15.68
N VAL A 63 -10.64 2.03 15.27
CA VAL A 63 -11.14 3.40 15.45
C VAL A 63 -11.23 3.75 16.93
N ALA A 64 -11.80 2.87 17.75
CA ALA A 64 -11.90 3.07 19.19
C ALA A 64 -10.52 3.22 19.84
N ALA A 65 -9.55 2.37 19.46
CA ALA A 65 -8.17 2.47 19.94
C ALA A 65 -7.54 3.82 19.55
N CYS A 66 -7.67 4.24 18.29
CA CYS A 66 -7.17 5.54 17.83
C CYS A 66 -7.80 6.72 18.57
N LEU A 67 -9.10 6.67 18.86
CA LEU A 67 -9.81 7.71 19.60
C LEU A 67 -9.51 7.70 21.10
N SER A 68 -9.14 6.54 21.65
CA SER A 68 -8.73 6.39 23.05
C SER A 68 -7.30 6.88 23.30
N LEU A 69 -6.48 7.02 22.24
CA LEU A 69 -5.21 7.71 22.34
C LEU A 69 -5.48 9.19 22.66
N PRO A 70 -4.75 9.80 23.60
CA PRO A 70 -4.98 11.19 23.99
C PRO A 70 -4.95 12.12 22.76
N SER A 71 -6.05 12.83 22.53
CA SER A 71 -6.18 13.76 21.39
C SER A 71 -5.23 14.96 21.52
N HIS A 72 -5.02 15.65 20.40
CA HIS A 72 -4.05 16.72 20.08
C HIS A 72 -3.54 17.64 21.21
N GLN A 73 -4.29 17.90 22.29
CA GLN A 73 -3.83 18.66 23.46
C GLN A 73 -2.63 18.00 24.17
N CYS A 74 -2.52 16.68 24.11
CA CYS A 74 -1.38 15.93 24.68
C CYS A 74 -0.21 15.75 23.72
N ILE A 75 -0.27 16.18 22.45
CA ILE A 75 0.84 15.97 21.49
C ILE A 75 2.12 16.69 21.94
N HIS A 76 2.00 17.88 22.53
CA HIS A 76 3.15 18.57 23.14
C HIS A 76 3.76 17.79 24.32
N THR A 77 2.96 17.03 25.07
CA THR A 77 3.41 16.17 26.16
C THR A 77 3.90 14.79 25.66
N LEU A 78 3.30 14.28 24.57
CA LEU A 78 3.64 13.03 23.90
C LEU A 78 4.90 13.13 23.05
N ALA A 79 5.30 14.31 22.58
CA ALA A 79 6.64 14.51 22.01
C ALA A 79 7.73 14.02 22.99
N SER A 80 7.50 14.19 24.30
CA SER A 80 8.34 13.62 25.35
C SER A 80 8.23 12.09 25.42
N ILE A 81 7.02 11.52 25.27
CA ILE A 81 6.78 10.07 25.37
C ILE A 81 7.30 9.32 24.13
N PHE A 82 7.11 9.85 22.92
CA PHE A 82 7.66 9.27 21.67
C PHE A 82 9.19 9.20 21.69
N ASN A 83 9.87 10.14 22.35
CA ASN A 83 11.31 10.05 22.58
C ASN A 83 11.72 8.88 23.49
N LEU A 84 10.78 8.32 24.28
CA LEU A 84 10.98 7.10 25.07
C LEU A 84 10.43 5.83 24.40
N VAL A 85 9.64 5.95 23.33
CA VAL A 85 9.09 4.78 22.63
C VAL A 85 10.16 4.20 21.71
N LEU A 86 10.88 3.20 22.20
CA LEU A 86 11.68 2.32 21.36
C LEU A 86 10.75 1.28 20.74
N THR A 87 10.44 1.44 19.46
CA THR A 87 9.78 0.40 18.67
C THR A 87 10.82 -0.57 18.13
N ARG A 88 10.54 -1.88 18.23
CA ARG A 88 11.30 -2.92 17.54
C ARG A 88 10.34 -3.64 16.63
N ASP A 89 10.67 -3.69 15.34
CA ASP A 89 9.96 -4.46 14.34
C ASP A 89 10.93 -5.37 13.59
N GLU A 90 10.44 -6.54 13.17
CA GLU A 90 11.22 -7.51 12.42
C GLU A 90 10.73 -7.54 10.97
N LYS A 91 11.59 -7.08 10.06
CA LYS A 91 11.28 -7.02 8.64
C LYS A 91 11.86 -8.22 7.89
N TRP A 92 10.99 -9.01 7.30
CA TRP A 92 11.36 -10.13 6.42
C TRP A 92 11.55 -9.62 4.98
N ILE A 93 12.59 -10.12 4.30
CA ILE A 93 12.82 -9.91 2.87
C ILE A 93 12.40 -11.19 2.15
N LEU A 94 11.51 -11.07 1.16
CA LEU A 94 11.03 -12.20 0.35
C LEU A 94 12.03 -12.50 -0.78
N TYR A 95 12.19 -13.78 -1.15
CA TYR A 95 12.93 -14.16 -2.35
C TYR A 95 12.21 -13.69 -3.62
N ASP A 96 10.90 -13.98 -3.69
CA ASP A 96 10.03 -13.53 -4.76
C ASP A 96 9.10 -12.44 -4.25
N THR A 97 9.11 -11.30 -4.92
CA THR A 97 8.17 -10.22 -4.60
C THR A 97 6.82 -10.57 -5.19
N PRO A 98 5.75 -10.72 -4.37
CA PRO A 98 4.46 -11.05 -4.90
C PRO A 98 4.00 -9.92 -5.85
N LYS A 99 3.32 -10.28 -6.93
CA LYS A 99 2.80 -9.30 -7.88
C LYS A 99 1.40 -8.87 -7.45
N ARG A 100 1.10 -7.59 -7.61
CA ARG A 100 -0.25 -7.06 -7.35
C ARG A 100 -1.13 -7.41 -8.55
N SER A 101 -2.41 -7.67 -8.28
CA SER A 101 -3.40 -7.83 -9.34
C SER A 101 -3.59 -6.50 -10.07
N THR A 102 -3.65 -6.58 -11.39
CA THR A 102 -4.07 -5.50 -12.28
C THR A 102 -5.57 -5.55 -12.44
N HIS A 103 -6.23 -4.41 -12.36
CA HIS A 103 -7.66 -4.26 -12.59
C HIS A 103 -7.89 -3.27 -13.73
N ARG A 104 -8.94 -3.48 -14.51
CA ARG A 104 -9.46 -2.44 -15.40
C ARG A 104 -10.46 -1.59 -14.67
N LEU A 105 -10.22 -0.29 -14.71
CA LEU A 105 -10.99 0.70 -13.98
C LEU A 105 -11.17 1.93 -14.86
N SER A 106 -12.38 2.47 -14.78
CA SER A 106 -12.70 3.78 -15.30
C SER A 106 -12.01 4.86 -14.46
N PRO A 107 -11.84 6.08 -14.99
CA PRO A 107 -11.08 7.13 -14.31
C PRO A 107 -11.58 7.46 -12.90
N GLN A 108 -12.89 7.35 -12.69
CA GLN A 108 -13.62 7.70 -11.46
C GLN A 108 -13.69 6.55 -10.44
N ASP A 109 -13.30 5.33 -10.83
CA ASP A 109 -13.44 4.16 -9.98
C ASP A 109 -12.42 4.13 -8.86
N THR A 110 -12.86 3.60 -7.72
CA THR A 110 -11.99 3.37 -6.57
C THR A 110 -11.10 2.16 -6.84
N ILE A 111 -9.80 2.29 -6.57
CA ILE A 111 -8.84 1.19 -6.73
C ILE A 111 -9.16 0.06 -5.72
N PRO A 112 -9.35 -1.19 -6.18
CA PRO A 112 -9.59 -2.32 -5.29
C PRO A 112 -8.46 -2.53 -4.29
N HIS A 113 -8.84 -2.88 -3.07
CA HIS A 113 -7.92 -3.32 -2.03
C HIS A 113 -7.80 -4.83 -2.03
N SER A 114 -6.57 -5.34 -2.06
CA SER A 114 -6.31 -6.77 -1.94
C SER A 114 -5.42 -7.03 -0.72
N ALA A 115 -5.73 -8.07 0.04
CA ALA A 115 -4.87 -8.47 1.15
C ALA A 115 -3.52 -8.94 0.61
N ARG A 116 -2.44 -8.53 1.28
CA ARG A 116 -1.12 -9.05 0.94
C ARG A 116 -1.11 -10.57 1.16
N PRO A 117 -0.61 -11.37 0.20
CA PRO A 117 -0.56 -12.82 0.37
C PRO A 117 0.29 -13.22 1.59
N PRO A 118 -0.03 -14.36 2.23
CA PRO A 118 0.67 -14.82 3.42
C PRO A 118 2.15 -15.13 3.13
N ILE A 119 3.02 -14.69 4.03
CA ILE A 119 4.50 -14.68 3.89
C ILE A 119 5.12 -16.06 4.22
N HIS A 120 4.32 -17.11 4.35
CA HIS A 120 4.73 -18.32 5.08
C HIS A 120 5.45 -19.45 4.31
N PRO A 121 5.55 -19.52 2.96
CA PRO A 121 6.08 -20.76 2.38
C PRO A 121 7.62 -20.89 2.42
N CYS A 122 8.42 -19.82 2.49
CA CYS A 122 9.89 -19.93 2.55
C CYS A 122 10.51 -18.78 3.35
N LYS A 123 11.02 -19.06 4.55
CA LYS A 123 11.64 -18.07 5.44
C LYS A 123 13.13 -18.35 5.62
N THR A 124 13.97 -17.36 5.37
CA THR A 124 15.35 -17.29 5.89
C THR A 124 15.47 -16.00 6.69
N MET A 125 15.88 -16.11 7.96
CA MET A 125 16.08 -14.96 8.85
C MET A 125 17.44 -14.33 8.57
N LEU A 126 17.45 -13.12 8.02
CA LEU A 126 18.68 -12.35 7.80
C LEU A 126 18.96 -11.47 9.02
N CYS A 127 19.66 -12.00 10.02
CA CYS A 127 20.23 -11.20 11.11
C CYS A 127 21.67 -10.82 10.77
N SER A 128 21.86 -9.86 9.85
CA SER A 128 23.19 -9.31 9.53
C SER A 128 23.42 -7.90 10.08
N CYS A 129 22.38 -7.22 10.56
CA CYS A 129 22.46 -5.79 10.86
C CYS A 129 22.76 -5.44 12.32
N ALA A 130 22.83 -6.40 13.25
CA ALA A 130 23.02 -6.05 14.67
C ALA A 130 24.35 -5.30 14.91
N ARG A 131 25.41 -5.64 14.18
CA ARG A 131 26.70 -4.94 14.26
C ARG A 131 26.67 -3.62 13.49
N ALA A 132 26.16 -3.62 12.25
CA ALA A 132 26.07 -2.42 11.42
C ALA A 132 25.17 -1.33 12.04
N LEU A 133 24.06 -1.71 12.68
CA LEU A 133 23.19 -0.78 13.40
C LEU A 133 23.89 -0.22 14.64
N LYS A 134 24.59 -1.05 15.42
CA LYS A 134 25.37 -0.57 16.57
C LYS A 134 26.48 0.39 16.13
N GLU A 135 27.17 0.08 15.03
CA GLU A 135 28.19 0.95 14.44
C GLU A 135 27.57 2.25 13.92
N PHE A 136 26.43 2.20 13.24
CA PHE A 136 25.71 3.39 12.76
C PHE A 136 25.24 4.28 13.93
N PHE A 137 24.69 3.69 14.98
CA PHE A 137 24.26 4.46 16.17
C PHE A 137 25.45 5.03 16.93
N ALA A 138 26.57 4.31 16.97
CA ALA A 138 27.81 4.80 17.55
C ALA A 138 28.52 5.85 16.67
N SER A 139 28.29 5.87 15.36
CA SER A 139 28.97 6.77 14.42
C SER A 139 28.34 8.16 14.33
N HIS A 140 27.16 8.38 14.91
CA HIS A 140 26.47 9.67 14.88
C HIS A 140 26.36 10.28 16.27
N THR A 141 26.44 11.60 16.32
CA THR A 141 26.30 12.34 17.58
C THR A 141 24.83 12.47 17.97
N PRO A 142 24.52 12.71 19.27
CA PRO A 142 23.17 13.03 19.70
C PRO A 142 22.50 14.17 18.89
N GLU A 143 23.31 15.11 18.37
CA GLU A 143 22.76 16.29 17.68
C GLU A 143 22.33 15.97 16.25
N PHE A 144 22.93 14.94 15.63
CA PHE A 144 22.44 14.37 14.37
C PHE A 144 21.01 13.84 14.54
N TYR A 145 20.75 13.08 15.60
CA TYR A 145 19.42 12.55 15.88
C TYR A 145 18.43 13.66 16.27
N ARG A 146 18.86 14.63 17.09
CA ARG A 146 18.03 15.79 17.45
C ARG A 146 17.58 16.56 16.21
N LYS A 147 18.49 16.86 15.29
CA LYS A 147 18.18 17.55 14.03
C LYS A 147 17.22 16.74 13.15
N GLY A 148 17.38 15.41 13.10
CA GLY A 148 16.43 14.53 12.41
C GLY A 148 15.03 14.59 13.01
N ASN A 149 14.94 14.61 14.35
CA ASN A 149 13.68 14.72 15.09
C ASN A 149 13.01 16.09 14.95
N GLU A 150 13.77 17.17 14.92
CA GLU A 150 13.24 18.52 14.67
C GLU A 150 12.69 18.67 13.24
N GLN A 151 13.26 17.95 12.27
CA GLN A 151 12.81 17.98 10.88
C GLN A 151 11.63 17.04 10.59
N LEU A 152 11.27 16.15 11.52
CA LEU A 152 10.23 15.15 11.32
C LEU A 152 8.87 15.81 11.05
N GLU A 153 8.52 16.89 11.75
CA GLU A 153 7.28 17.63 11.53
C GLU A 153 7.19 18.17 10.10
N THR A 154 8.25 18.82 9.60
CA THR A 154 8.28 19.36 8.25
C THR A 154 8.26 18.26 7.18
N ARG A 155 8.92 17.11 7.44
CA ARG A 155 8.91 15.96 6.53
C ARG A 155 7.52 15.31 6.48
N TRP A 156 6.84 15.18 7.61
CA TRP A 156 5.47 14.66 7.68
C TRP A 156 4.47 15.60 7.00
N GLN A 157 4.62 16.92 7.17
CA GLN A 157 3.77 17.88 6.47
C GLN A 157 3.92 17.76 4.95
N LYS A 158 5.15 17.60 4.44
CA LYS A 158 5.39 17.34 3.01
C LYS A 158 4.71 16.06 2.51
N VAL A 159 4.70 15.00 3.31
CA VAL A 159 4.02 13.73 2.96
C VAL A 159 2.50 13.89 2.94
N LEU A 160 1.94 14.68 3.87
CA LEU A 160 0.51 14.99 3.88
C LEU A 160 0.11 15.85 2.69
N ASP A 161 0.91 16.86 2.35
CA ASP A 161 0.67 17.77 1.24
C ASP A 161 0.79 17.08 -0.14
N ALA A 162 1.54 15.97 -0.22
CA ALA A 162 1.68 15.15 -1.42
C ALA A 162 0.75 13.91 -1.44
N ASP A 163 -0.36 13.96 -0.72
CA ASP A 163 -1.36 12.88 -0.66
C ASP A 163 -0.75 11.48 -0.37
N ARG A 164 0.26 11.45 0.52
CA ARG A 164 0.98 10.25 0.97
C ARG A 164 1.85 9.58 -0.09
N ASP A 165 2.30 10.31 -1.10
CA ASP A 165 3.32 9.82 -2.04
C ASP A 165 4.72 9.77 -1.37
N TYR A 166 5.55 8.82 -1.78
CA TYR A 166 6.90 8.65 -1.22
C TYR A 166 7.92 9.44 -2.06
N PHE A 167 8.79 10.20 -1.39
CA PHE A 167 9.88 10.93 -2.04
C PHE A 167 11.19 10.15 -1.90
N GLU A 168 12.00 10.15 -2.95
CA GLU A 168 13.44 9.86 -2.85
C GLU A 168 14.18 11.20 -2.73
N ASP A 169 14.93 11.39 -1.65
CA ASP A 169 15.88 12.50 -1.49
C ASP A 169 17.16 12.25 -2.32
#